data_AF-A0A2D4RWI6-F1
#
_entry.id   AF-A0A2D4RWI6-F1
#
_cell.length_a   1.000
_cell.length_b   1.000
_cell.length_c   1.000
_cell.angle_alpha   90.00
_cell.angle_beta   90.00
_cell.angle_gamma   90.00
#
_symmetry.space_group_name_H-M   'P 1'
#
loop_
_entity.id
_entity.type
_entity.pdbx_description
1 polymer ?
#
loop_
_entity_poly.entity_id
_entity_poly.type
_entity_poly.pdbx_seq_one_letter_code
_entity_poly.pdbx_strand_id
1 'polypeptide(L)'
;MLLVVGPIGSGKTTTLYALLNQLDAQRKNVIMIEDSVGYHLTNLTQVSVQPAQGLGFAEALRATLRRDPDVILVGEIRDEETARIAFKAVLTGHLVQATLHTNNTLSCLQRLGNLGVE
;
A
#
# COMPACT_ATOMS: atom_id res chain seq x y z
N MET A 1 6.31 8.59 1.35
CA MET A 1 6.01 7.16 1.17
C MET A 1 7.00 6.34 1.98
N LEU A 2 6.55 5.24 2.60
CA LEU A 2 7.42 4.21 3.17
C LEU A 2 7.26 2.93 2.35
N LEU A 3 8.38 2.36 1.91
CA LEU A 3 8.40 1.12 1.12
C LEU A 3 9.13 0.02 1.86
N VAL A 4 8.47 -1.12 2.02
CA VAL A 4 9.10 -2.35 2.51
C VAL A 4 9.39 -3.24 1.30
N VAL A 5 10.67 -3.51 1.07
CA VAL A 5 11.12 -4.24 -0.13
C VAL A 5 11.84 -5.53 0.22
N GLY A 6 11.81 -6.47 -0.71
CA GLY A 6 12.44 -7.78 -0.56
C GLY A 6 11.78 -8.87 -1.40
N PRO A 7 12.41 -10.05 -1.51
CA PRO A 7 11.88 -11.19 -2.24
C PRO A 7 10.61 -11.77 -1.59
N ILE A 8 10.02 -12.78 -2.22
CA ILE A 8 8.90 -13.53 -1.64
C ILE A 8 9.37 -14.19 -0.32
N GLY A 9 8.50 -14.20 0.70
CA GLY A 9 8.81 -14.80 2.00
C GLY A 9 9.74 -13.99 2.90
N SER A 10 10.16 -12.78 2.51
CA SER A 10 11.07 -11.94 3.31
C SER A 10 10.39 -11.19 4.47
N GLY A 11 9.14 -11.50 4.79
CA GLY A 11 8.41 -10.88 5.90
C GLY A 11 7.82 -9.49 5.63
N LYS A 12 7.73 -9.01 4.38
CA LYS A 12 7.26 -7.65 4.05
C LYS A 12 5.89 -7.31 4.66
N THR A 13 4.92 -8.21 4.48
CA THR A 13 3.55 -8.02 5.00
C THR A 13 3.55 -8.02 6.53
N THR A 14 4.33 -8.90 7.16
CA THR A 14 4.50 -8.94 8.62
C THR A 14 5.09 -7.63 9.15
N THR A 15 6.09 -7.06 8.47
CA THR A 15 6.66 -5.76 8.82
C THR A 15 5.62 -4.64 8.68
N LEU A 16 4.84 -4.62 7.59
CA LEU A 16 3.78 -3.62 7.44
C LEU A 16 2.71 -3.73 8.54
N TYR A 17 2.27 -4.94 8.87
CA TYR A 17 1.34 -5.14 9.99
C TYR A 17 1.92 -4.67 11.33
N ALA A 18 3.21 -4.93 11.58
CA ALA A 18 3.88 -4.45 12.79
C ALA A 18 3.92 -2.91 12.86
N LEU A 19 4.16 -2.24 11.72
CA LEU A 19 4.10 -0.78 11.64
C LEU A 19 2.68 -0.24 11.87
N LEU A 20 1.65 -0.92 11.36
CA LEU A 20 0.25 -0.54 11.60
C LEU A 20 -0.12 -0.59 13.08
N ASN A 21 0.35 -1.60 13.82
CA ASN A 21 0.12 -1.70 15.27
C ASN A 21 0.76 -0.56 16.08
N GLN A 22 1.71 0.18 15.51
CA GLN A 22 2.32 1.35 16.13
C GLN A 22 1.58 2.66 15.78
N LEU A 23 0.64 2.62 14.84
CA LEU A 23 -0.16 3.79 14.48
C LEU A 23 -1.32 3.96 15.46
N ASP A 24 -1.61 5.23 15.76
CA ASP A 24 -2.82 5.60 16.50
C ASP A 24 -4.06 5.53 15.58
N ALA A 25 -4.49 4.31 15.27
CA ALA A 25 -5.64 4.03 14.42
C ALA A 25 -7.00 4.40 15.08
N GLN A 26 -7.00 4.77 16.37
CA GLN A 26 -8.20 5.32 17.01
C GLN A 26 -8.45 6.78 16.62
N ARG A 27 -7.37 7.51 16.30
CA ARG A 27 -7.44 8.93 15.92
C ARG A 27 -7.22 9.18 14.44
N LYS A 28 -6.61 8.23 13.73
CA LYS A 28 -6.33 8.31 12.30
C LYS A 28 -7.23 7.37 11.52
N ASN A 29 -7.76 7.86 10.40
CA ASN A 29 -8.44 7.03 9.43
C ASN A 29 -7.40 6.21 8.64
N VAL A 30 -7.24 4.95 9.03
CA VAL A 30 -6.29 4.02 8.41
C VAL A 30 -7.03 3.05 7.48
N ILE A 31 -6.59 2.99 6.22
CA ILE A 31 -7.16 2.08 5.21
C ILE A 31 -6.06 1.24 4.59
N MET A 32 -6.22 -0.07 4.64
CA MET A 32 -5.33 -1.07 4.03
C MET A 32 -6.01 -1.74 2.85
N ILE A 33 -5.29 -1.87 1.74
CA ILE A 33 -5.72 -2.54 0.51
C ILE A 33 -4.79 -3.73 0.30
N GLU A 34 -5.32 -4.95 0.24
CA GLU A 34 -4.52 -6.18 0.24
C GLU A 34 -5.10 -7.26 -0.69
N ASP A 35 -4.22 -8.12 -1.21
CA ASP A 35 -4.60 -9.32 -1.97
C ASP A 35 -4.82 -10.46 -0.98
N SER A 36 -6.09 -10.63 -0.58
CA SER A 36 -6.57 -11.40 0.58
C SER A 36 -6.13 -10.84 1.94
N VAL A 37 -7.08 -10.78 2.88
CA VAL A 37 -6.81 -10.34 4.26
C VAL A 37 -6.12 -11.47 5.02
N GLY A 38 -4.87 -11.25 5.43
CA GLY A 38 -4.09 -12.25 6.18
C GLY A 38 -4.68 -12.52 7.56
N TYR A 39 -4.90 -11.46 8.34
CA TYR A 39 -5.67 -11.50 9.58
C TYR A 39 -6.31 -10.14 9.84
N HIS A 40 -7.38 -10.14 10.65
CA HIS A 40 -8.11 -8.93 10.96
C HIS A 40 -7.40 -8.06 11.98
N LEU A 41 -7.25 -6.78 11.64
CA LEU A 41 -6.73 -5.74 12.51
C LEU A 41 -7.88 -4.89 13.04
N THR A 42 -7.84 -4.58 14.33
CA THR A 42 -8.84 -3.72 14.98
C THR A 42 -8.55 -2.26 14.68
N ASN A 43 -9.60 -1.43 14.62
CA ASN A 43 -9.53 0.03 14.46
C ASN A 43 -9.02 0.54 13.11
N LEU A 44 -9.02 -0.28 12.05
CA LEU A 44 -8.74 0.18 10.69
C LEU A 44 -9.64 -0.52 9.67
N THR A 45 -9.72 0.03 8.45
CA THR A 45 -10.45 -0.59 7.35
C THR A 45 -9.52 -1.45 6.51
N GLN A 46 -9.86 -2.73 6.32
CA GLN A 46 -9.16 -3.62 5.37
C GLN A 46 -10.04 -3.86 4.14
N VAL A 47 -9.47 -3.64 2.96
CA VAL A 47 -10.11 -3.84 1.66
C VAL A 47 -9.35 -4.94 0.95
N SER A 48 -10.00 -6.10 0.79
CA SER A 48 -9.47 -7.15 -0.09
C SER A 48 -9.75 -6.79 -1.54
N VAL A 49 -8.73 -6.79 -2.40
CA VAL A 49 -8.94 -6.69 -3.85
C VAL A 49 -9.65 -7.93 -4.37
N GLN A 50 -10.41 -7.76 -5.45
CA GLN A 50 -11.14 -8.82 -6.15
C GLN A 50 -10.94 -8.63 -7.67
N PRO A 51 -9.75 -8.97 -8.21
CA PRO A 51 -9.42 -8.72 -9.62
C PRO A 51 -10.40 -9.40 -10.59
N ALA A 52 -10.92 -10.58 -10.23
CA ALA A 52 -11.92 -11.30 -11.02
C ALA A 52 -13.26 -10.56 -11.15
N GLN A 53 -13.53 -9.59 -10.27
CA GLN A 53 -14.72 -8.73 -10.29
C GLN A 53 -14.38 -7.30 -10.74
N GLY A 54 -13.17 -7.07 -11.26
CA GLY A 54 -12.71 -5.74 -11.71
C GLY A 54 -12.31 -4.80 -10.58
N LEU A 55 -12.16 -5.27 -9.34
CA LEU A 55 -11.66 -4.48 -8.22
C LEU A 55 -10.18 -4.79 -7.97
N GLY A 56 -9.29 -4.17 -8.72
CA GLY A 56 -7.84 -4.26 -8.52
C GLY A 56 -7.30 -3.27 -7.50
N PHE A 57 -5.98 -3.22 -7.36
CA PHE A 57 -5.29 -2.29 -6.47
C PHE A 57 -5.53 -0.83 -6.87
N ALA A 58 -5.43 -0.51 -8.16
CA ALA A 58 -5.65 0.85 -8.67
C ALA A 58 -7.08 1.34 -8.38
N GLU A 59 -8.10 0.51 -8.62
CA GLU A 59 -9.51 0.83 -8.37
C GLU A 59 -9.77 1.02 -6.88
N ALA A 60 -9.31 0.08 -6.05
CA ALA A 60 -9.44 0.16 -4.60
C ALA A 60 -8.73 1.40 -4.05
N LEU A 61 -7.55 1.74 -4.55
CA LEU A 61 -6.78 2.90 -4.10
C LEU A 61 -7.47 4.22 -4.46
N ARG A 62 -8.04 4.33 -5.65
CA ARG A 62 -8.88 5.50 -6.02
C ARG A 62 -10.10 5.64 -5.11
N ALA A 63 -10.75 4.52 -4.80
CA ALA A 63 -11.90 4.53 -3.91
C ALA A 63 -11.52 4.98 -2.49
N THR A 64 -10.40 4.47 -1.98
CA THR A 64 -9.83 4.84 -0.68
C THR A 64 -9.54 6.32 -0.57
N LEU A 65 -9.02 6.98 -1.61
CA LEU A 65 -8.76 8.42 -1.60
C LEU A 65 -10.01 9.30 -1.45
N ARG A 66 -11.21 8.76 -1.70
CA ARG A 66 -12.48 9.47 -1.47
C ARG A 66 -13.04 9.28 -0.07
N ARG A 67 -12.35 8.53 0.78
CA ARG A 67 -12.77 8.21 2.16
C ARG A 67 -12.05 9.04 3.21
N ASP A 68 -11.39 10.14 2.80
CA ASP A 68 -10.61 11.02 3.68
C ASP A 68 -9.59 10.28 4.58
N PRO A 69 -8.72 9.41 4.01
CA PRO A 69 -7.77 8.64 4.81
C PRO A 69 -6.60 9.51 5.31
N ASP A 70 -6.11 9.25 6.52
CA ASP A 70 -4.83 9.81 6.99
C ASP A 70 -3.66 8.93 6.55
N VAL A 71 -3.86 7.61 6.59
CA VAL A 71 -2.86 6.60 6.28
C VAL A 71 -3.44 5.60 5.30
N ILE A 72 -2.71 5.36 4.21
CA ILE A 72 -3.07 4.39 3.19
C ILE A 72 -1.99 3.32 3.14
N LEU A 73 -2.39 2.06 3.23
CA LEU A 73 -1.51 0.94 3.03
C LEU A 73 -1.88 0.19 1.76
N VAL A 74 -0.92 0.04 0.87
CA VAL A 74 -1.08 -0.70 -0.38
C VAL A 74 -0.25 -1.97 -0.28
N GLY A 75 -0.92 -3.12 -0.24
CA GLY A 75 -0.30 -4.42 -0.01
C GLY A 75 0.91 -4.64 -0.91
N GLU A 76 0.83 -4.20 -2.16
CA GLU A 76 1.95 -4.12 -3.09
C GLU A 76 1.68 -3.17 -4.27
N ILE A 77 2.75 -2.69 -4.90
CA ILE A 77 2.70 -1.92 -6.13
C ILE A 77 3.24 -2.79 -7.27
N ARG A 78 2.35 -3.31 -8.13
CA ARG A 78 2.74 -4.21 -9.25
C ARG A 78 2.88 -3.46 -10.58
N ASP A 79 2.03 -2.47 -10.80
CA ASP A 79 1.83 -1.75 -12.06
C ASP A 79 1.99 -0.23 -11.92
N GLU A 80 2.18 0.44 -13.07
CA GLU A 80 2.38 1.88 -13.19
C GLU A 80 1.18 2.67 -12.67
N GLU A 81 -0.04 2.18 -12.91
CA GLU A 81 -1.26 2.88 -12.53
C GLU A 81 -1.39 3.00 -11.01
N THR A 82 -1.21 1.88 -10.31
CA THR A 82 -1.17 1.81 -8.86
C THR A 82 -0.04 2.67 -8.30
N ALA A 83 1.15 2.60 -8.91
CA ALA A 83 2.31 3.40 -8.49
C ALA A 83 2.02 4.91 -8.58
N ARG A 84 1.49 5.36 -9.72
CA ARG A 84 1.17 6.77 -9.96
C ARG A 84 0.11 7.30 -9.00
N ILE A 85 -0.94 6.52 -8.72
CA ILE A 85 -1.97 6.92 -7.75
C ILE A 85 -1.40 6.99 -6.34
N ALA A 86 -0.59 5.99 -5.94
CA ALA A 86 0.03 5.95 -4.62
C ALA A 86 1.00 7.12 -4.41
N PHE A 87 1.81 7.46 -5.42
CA PHE A 87 2.69 8.63 -5.37
C PHE A 87 1.90 9.93 -5.32
N LYS A 88 0.83 10.06 -6.11
CA LYS A 88 -0.03 11.24 -6.04
C LYS A 88 -0.64 11.42 -4.65
N ALA A 89 -1.07 10.33 -4.00
CA ALA A 89 -1.59 10.38 -2.65
C ALA A 89 -0.57 10.95 -1.64
N VAL A 90 0.70 10.57 -1.76
CA VAL A 90 1.80 11.12 -0.94
C VAL A 90 1.93 12.62 -1.15
N LEU A 91 1.90 13.07 -2.40
CA LEU A 91 2.03 14.50 -2.75
C LEU A 91 0.85 15.34 -2.23
N THR A 92 -0.31 14.73 -2.00
CA THR A 92 -1.49 15.40 -1.43
C THR A 92 -1.62 15.20 0.08
N GLY A 93 -0.56 14.80 0.78
CA GLY A 93 -0.50 14.80 2.25
C GLY A 93 -0.83 13.47 2.94
N HIS A 94 -1.08 12.38 2.19
CA HIS A 94 -1.38 11.08 2.78
C HIS A 94 -0.10 10.34 3.17
N LEU A 95 -0.08 9.71 4.35
CA LEU A 95 0.97 8.75 4.67
C LEU A 95 0.71 7.44 3.91
N VAL A 96 1.47 7.20 2.85
CA VAL A 96 1.39 5.93 2.10
C VAL A 96 2.48 4.97 2.51
N GLN A 97 2.08 3.75 2.89
CA GLN A 97 2.97 2.61 3.11
C GLN A 97 2.68 1.54 2.05
N ALA A 98 3.71 0.93 1.48
CA ALA A 98 3.50 -0.14 0.50
C ALA A 98 4.65 -1.15 0.46
N THR A 99 4.43 -2.26 -0.25
CA THR A 99 5.52 -3.19 -0.59
C THR A 99 5.88 -3.16 -2.07
N LEU A 100 7.14 -3.49 -2.35
CA LEU A 100 7.65 -3.72 -3.70
C LEU A 100 8.55 -4.96 -3.71
N HIS A 101 8.41 -5.77 -4.76
CA HIS A 101 9.22 -6.97 -4.94
C HIS A 101 10.53 -6.61 -5.67
N THR A 102 11.55 -6.22 -4.90
CA THR A 102 12.91 -6.01 -5.40
C THR A 102 13.93 -6.70 -4.50
N ASN A 103 15.12 -6.98 -5.04
CA ASN A 103 16.16 -7.70 -4.31
C ASN A 103 16.88 -6.83 -3.29
N ASN A 104 16.83 -5.51 -3.44
CA ASN A 104 17.43 -4.54 -2.52
C ASN A 104 16.78 -3.16 -2.67
N THR A 105 17.17 -2.24 -1.78
CA THR A 105 16.66 -0.87 -1.75
C THR A 105 17.02 -0.06 -2.99
N LEU A 106 18.22 -0.25 -3.57
CA LEU A 106 18.64 0.52 -4.75
C LEU A 106 17.82 0.16 -6.00
N SER A 107 17.61 -1.14 -6.22
CA SER A 107 16.76 -1.65 -7.31
C SER A 107 15.28 -1.26 -7.16
N CYS A 108 14.83 -0.92 -5.94
CA CYS A 108 13.51 -0.32 -5.74
C CYS A 108 13.37 1.03 -6.46
N LEU A 109 14.39 1.89 -6.40
CA LEU A 109 14.36 3.20 -7.08
C LEU A 109 14.28 3.03 -8.60
N GLN A 110 15.05 2.09 -9.16
CA GLN A 110 14.96 1.74 -10.58
C GLN A 110 13.59 1.17 -10.94
N ARG A 111 13.02 0.31 -10.07
CA ARG A 111 11.69 -0.25 -10.28
C ARG A 111 10.62 0.83 -10.28
N LEU A 112 10.70 1.83 -9.41
CA LEU A 112 9.78 2.96 -9.40
C LEU A 112 9.86 3.77 -10.71
N GLY A 113 11.06 4.05 -11.20
CA GLY A 113 11.24 4.70 -12.51
C GLY A 113 10.64 3.89 -13.66
N ASN A 114 10.84 2.57 -13.65
CA ASN A 114 10.21 1.66 -14.62
C ASN A 114 8.67 1.61 -14.53
N LEU A 115 8.11 2.00 -13.38
CA LEU A 115 6.67 2.12 -13.13
C LEU A 115 6.15 3.54 -13.38
N GLY A 116 6.91 4.39 -14.08
CA GLY A 116 6.46 5.74 -14.47
C GLY A 116 6.37 6.73 -13.31
N VAL A 117 7.07 6.47 -12.20
CA VAL A 117 7.18 7.42 -11.09
C VAL A 117 8.41 8.29 -11.31
N GLU A 118 8.20 9.61 -11.37
CA GLU A 118 9.22 10.64 -11.52
C GLU A 118 9.33 11.53 -10.27
#